data_AF-A0AAX4PKV4-F1
#
_entry.id   AF-A0AAX4PKV4-F1
#
_cell.length_a   1.000
_cell.length_b   1.000
_cell.length_c   1.000
_cell.angle_alpha   90.00
_cell.angle_beta   90.00
_cell.angle_gamma   90.00
#
_symmetry.space_group_name_H-M   'P 1'
#
loop_
_entity.id
_entity.type
_entity.pdbx_description
1 polymer ?
#
loop_
_entity_poly.entity_id
_entity_poly.type
_entity_poly.pdbx_seq_one_letter_code
_entity_poly.pdbx_strand_id
1 'polypeptide(L)'
;MAGGRGGAAAPYAIFGLLQHETKMSLVNFSVHKSQSYEDPLANKDELVFYTGTRIFGGRPIISDSAPNADKHRNHKFLRQGESCTFSLYAPIHHAPLPVLCFKRERGGLRLAASGLVKGSDPDRVVLKRIVLTGYPHKVHKTKAYVRYMFHNPSDVRWFQPLEVWTKYGRRGKIREPVGTHGSMKCVFDAVVQQRDTVCISLYKRVFPKWQDHENFIR
;
A
#
# COMPACT_ATOMS: atom_id res chain seq x y z
N MET A 1 -6.67 -34.18 40.24
CA MET A 1 -7.48 -33.07 40.79
C MET A 1 -7.64 -32.01 39.71
N ALA A 2 -8.83 -31.93 39.12
CA ALA A 2 -9.17 -30.97 38.07
C ALA A 2 -9.56 -29.64 38.73
N GLY A 3 -8.75 -28.59 38.54
CA GLY A 3 -9.07 -27.23 38.95
C GLY A 3 -9.98 -26.58 37.91
N GLY A 4 -11.27 -26.47 38.23
CA GLY A 4 -12.27 -25.81 37.41
C GLY A 4 -11.94 -24.33 37.22
N ARG A 5 -11.79 -23.89 35.96
CA ARG A 5 -11.91 -22.47 35.61
C ARG A 5 -13.38 -22.11 35.67
N GLY A 6 -13.80 -21.46 36.76
CA GLY A 6 -15.12 -20.84 36.85
C GLY A 6 -15.35 -19.92 35.64
N GLY A 7 -16.37 -20.21 34.85
CA GLY A 7 -16.81 -19.36 33.75
C GLY A 7 -17.43 -18.09 34.31
N ALA A 8 -16.60 -17.08 34.58
CA ALA A 8 -17.10 -15.75 34.87
C ALA A 8 -17.81 -15.20 33.62
N ALA A 9 -19.05 -14.74 33.77
CA ALA A 9 -19.78 -14.10 32.69
C ALA A 9 -19.00 -12.86 32.21
N ALA A 10 -18.79 -12.74 30.90
CA ALA A 10 -18.11 -11.58 30.33
C ALA A 10 -18.94 -10.30 30.63
N PRO A 11 -18.30 -9.19 31.01
CA PRO A 11 -19.02 -7.95 31.27
C PRO A 11 -19.65 -7.42 29.99
N TYR A 12 -20.89 -6.95 30.08
CA TYR A 12 -21.57 -6.26 28.99
C TYR A 12 -21.38 -4.75 29.12
N ALA A 13 -21.00 -4.09 28.03
CA ALA A 13 -20.91 -2.65 27.93
C ALA A 13 -21.92 -2.13 26.90
N ILE A 14 -22.64 -1.06 27.25
CA ILE A 14 -23.62 -0.41 26.37
C ILE A 14 -23.18 1.04 26.18
N PHE A 15 -23.24 1.53 24.94
CA PHE A 15 -22.83 2.88 24.57
C PHE A 15 -23.80 3.47 23.54
N GLY A 16 -23.98 4.79 23.59
CA GLY A 16 -24.76 5.53 22.60
C GLY A 16 -23.91 5.83 21.36
N LEU A 17 -24.50 5.64 20.18
CA LEU A 17 -23.85 5.96 18.91
C LEU A 17 -24.11 7.42 18.52
N LEU A 18 -23.09 8.08 17.98
CA LEU A 18 -23.26 9.41 17.40
C LEU A 18 -23.96 9.33 16.03
N GLN A 19 -24.44 10.48 15.56
CA GLN A 19 -25.03 10.58 14.25
C GLN A 19 -24.06 10.08 13.17
N HIS A 20 -24.58 9.24 12.27
CA HIS A 20 -23.85 8.62 11.15
C HIS A 20 -22.80 7.56 11.49
N GLU A 21 -22.59 7.23 12.76
CA GLU A 21 -21.63 6.19 13.17
C GLU A 21 -22.04 4.77 12.73
N THR A 22 -23.33 4.56 12.41
CA THR A 22 -23.85 3.31 11.85
C THR A 22 -23.53 3.16 10.35
N LYS A 23 -23.17 4.25 9.65
CA LYS A 23 -22.88 4.20 8.21
C LYS A 23 -21.47 3.67 7.96
N MET A 24 -21.28 3.03 6.81
CA MET A 24 -19.99 2.55 6.33
C MET A 24 -19.32 3.61 5.45
N SER A 25 -18.00 3.77 5.58
CA SER A 25 -17.19 4.60 4.70
C SER A 25 -15.76 4.06 4.61
N LEU A 26 -14.91 4.71 3.81
CA LEU A 26 -13.48 4.45 3.82
C LEU A 26 -12.85 5.24 4.96
N VAL A 27 -12.43 4.53 6.00
CA VAL A 27 -11.84 5.12 7.20
C VAL A 27 -10.32 5.01 7.11
N ASN A 28 -9.66 6.12 7.45
CA ASN A 28 -8.23 6.25 7.44
C ASN A 28 -7.69 6.28 8.88
N PHE A 29 -6.64 5.50 9.12
CA PHE A 29 -5.98 5.37 10.43
C PHE A 29 -4.51 5.72 10.27
N SER A 30 -3.99 6.63 11.09
CA SER A 30 -2.56 6.92 11.19
C SER A 30 -1.94 5.96 12.18
N VAL A 31 -1.06 5.06 11.72
CA VAL A 31 -0.53 3.95 12.51
C VAL A 31 0.98 3.83 12.40
N HIS A 32 1.59 3.34 13.47
CA HIS A 32 2.98 2.93 13.51
C HIS A 32 3.07 1.46 13.95
N LYS A 33 4.11 0.77 13.48
CA LYS A 33 4.35 -0.62 13.85
C LYS A 33 4.73 -0.71 15.34
N SER A 34 4.16 -1.67 16.06
CA SER A 34 4.52 -1.92 17.45
C SER A 34 5.99 -2.33 17.55
N GLN A 35 6.71 -1.88 18.58
CA GLN A 35 8.12 -2.26 18.80
C GLN A 35 8.28 -3.76 19.12
N SER A 36 7.27 -4.37 19.72
CA SER A 36 7.29 -5.78 20.12
C SER A 36 6.94 -6.74 18.96
N TYR A 37 6.59 -6.21 17.80
CA TYR A 37 6.16 -6.98 16.64
C TYR A 37 7.24 -6.93 15.55
N GLU A 38 8.10 -7.94 15.54
CA GLU A 38 9.25 -8.03 14.61
C GLU A 38 8.82 -8.46 13.21
N ASP A 39 7.83 -9.34 13.13
CA ASP A 39 7.38 -9.96 11.87
C ASP A 39 6.98 -8.91 10.82
N PRO A 40 7.22 -9.18 9.52
CA PRO A 40 6.82 -8.28 8.47
C PRO A 40 5.28 -8.21 8.43
N LEU A 41 4.75 -7.00 8.52
CA LEU A 41 3.32 -6.75 8.36
C LEU A 41 3.03 -6.40 6.91
N ALA A 42 2.45 -7.33 6.15
CA ALA A 42 2.23 -7.15 4.73
C ALA A 42 0.95 -6.36 4.45
N ASN A 43 0.91 -5.73 3.28
CA ASN A 43 -0.26 -5.02 2.82
C ASN A 43 -1.42 -5.99 2.55
N LYS A 44 -2.63 -5.65 3.01
CA LYS A 44 -3.83 -6.50 2.99
C LYS A 44 -3.73 -7.75 3.88
N ASP A 45 -2.80 -7.76 4.84
CA ASP A 45 -2.84 -8.72 5.95
C ASP A 45 -4.13 -8.54 6.74
N GLU A 46 -4.64 -9.64 7.26
CA GLU A 46 -5.84 -9.63 8.09
C GLU A 46 -5.49 -9.20 9.51
N LEU A 47 -6.12 -8.12 9.96
CA LEU A 47 -5.90 -7.53 11.27
C LEU A 47 -7.24 -7.32 11.97
N VAL A 48 -7.18 -7.36 13.29
CA VAL A 48 -8.30 -7.00 14.17
C VAL A 48 -8.06 -5.59 14.68
N PHE A 49 -8.99 -4.69 14.39
CA PHE A 49 -8.98 -3.31 14.80
C PHE A 49 -9.82 -3.14 16.05
N TYR A 50 -9.21 -2.56 17.07
CA TYR A 50 -9.85 -2.12 18.30
C TYR A 50 -9.86 -0.61 18.24
N THR A 51 -11.04 0.00 18.18
CA THR A 51 -11.17 1.46 18.08
C THR A 51 -12.40 1.91 18.83
N GLY A 52 -12.20 2.75 19.86
CA GLY A 52 -13.29 3.18 20.74
C GLY A 52 -14.04 1.99 21.33
N THR A 53 -15.29 1.82 20.92
CA THR A 53 -16.20 0.76 21.38
C THR A 53 -16.37 -0.40 20.39
N ARG A 54 -15.70 -0.34 19.24
CA ARG A 54 -15.86 -1.31 18.15
C ARG A 54 -14.63 -2.18 17.99
N ILE A 55 -14.88 -3.47 17.76
CA ILE A 55 -13.87 -4.46 17.40
C ILE A 55 -14.29 -5.06 16.06
N PHE A 56 -13.41 -5.03 15.07
CA PHE A 56 -13.71 -5.58 13.76
C PHE A 56 -12.45 -6.08 13.05
N GLY A 57 -12.60 -7.15 12.27
CA GLY A 57 -11.58 -7.66 11.37
C GLY A 57 -11.55 -6.86 10.06
N GLY A 58 -10.36 -6.68 9.51
CA GLY A 58 -10.21 -6.06 8.20
C GLY A 58 -8.82 -6.22 7.59
N ARG A 59 -8.75 -6.03 6.28
CA ARG A 59 -7.50 -6.07 5.51
C ARG A 59 -7.16 -4.67 5.00
N PRO A 60 -6.37 -3.87 5.76
CA PRO A 60 -6.06 -2.51 5.38
C PRO A 60 -5.16 -2.44 4.16
N ILE A 61 -5.32 -1.36 3.40
CA ILE A 61 -4.28 -0.89 2.49
C ILE A 61 -3.33 0.02 3.23
N ILE A 62 -2.03 -0.27 3.09
CA ILE A 62 -0.96 0.51 3.71
C ILE A 62 -0.46 1.58 2.73
N SER A 63 -0.48 2.84 3.13
CA SER A 63 -0.07 3.98 2.30
C SER A 63 0.79 4.99 3.05
N ASP A 64 1.51 5.85 2.31
CA ASP A 64 2.29 6.95 2.91
C ASP A 64 1.40 7.87 3.78
N SER A 65 1.94 8.34 4.89
CA SER A 65 1.27 9.27 5.82
C SER A 65 1.58 10.76 5.55
N ALA A 66 2.05 11.11 4.34
CA ALA A 66 2.38 12.49 4.00
C ALA A 66 1.14 13.40 4.10
N PRO A 67 1.14 14.46 4.94
CA PRO A 67 -0.03 15.31 5.15
C PRO A 67 -0.31 16.27 3.97
N ASN A 68 0.75 16.72 3.28
CA ASN A 68 0.65 17.75 2.22
C ASN A 68 0.68 17.15 0.80
N ALA A 69 0.16 15.94 0.62
CA ALA A 69 0.16 15.26 -0.66
C ALA A 69 -1.23 14.68 -0.94
N ASP A 70 -1.74 14.86 -2.16
CA ASP A 70 -3.02 14.28 -2.58
C ASP A 70 -2.89 12.81 -3.01
N LYS A 71 -1.67 12.42 -3.39
CA LYS A 71 -1.34 11.10 -3.93
C LYS A 71 -0.45 10.36 -2.94
N HIS A 72 -0.93 9.23 -2.45
CA HIS A 72 -0.22 8.42 -1.47
C HIS A 72 0.30 7.14 -2.10
N ARG A 73 1.59 6.87 -1.96
CA ARG A 73 2.16 5.62 -2.48
C ARG A 73 1.71 4.45 -1.61
N ASN A 74 1.30 3.38 -2.26
CA ASN A 74 0.99 2.12 -1.63
C ASN A 74 2.27 1.40 -1.19
N HIS A 75 2.35 1.01 0.07
CA HIS A 75 3.44 0.19 0.60
C HIS A 75 3.14 -1.30 0.42
N LYS A 76 4.19 -2.12 0.28
CA LYS A 76 4.04 -3.58 0.32
C LYS A 76 4.05 -4.12 1.75
N PHE A 77 4.77 -3.45 2.64
CA PHE A 77 4.96 -3.83 4.04
C PHE A 77 5.03 -2.57 4.90
N LEU A 78 4.55 -2.66 6.14
CA LEU A 78 4.82 -1.65 7.16
C LEU A 78 6.22 -1.87 7.74
N ARG A 79 7.06 -0.85 7.69
CA ARG A 79 8.44 -0.88 8.23
C ARG A 79 8.47 -0.37 9.67
N GLN A 80 9.47 -0.80 10.42
CA GLN A 80 9.69 -0.33 11.79
C GLN A 80 10.08 1.15 11.79
N GLY A 81 9.51 1.95 12.70
CA GLY A 81 9.81 3.37 12.85
C GLY A 81 9.16 4.30 11.80
N GLU A 82 8.49 3.75 10.78
CA GLU A 82 7.74 4.54 9.80
C GLU A 82 6.27 4.70 10.25
N SER A 83 5.74 5.92 10.09
CA SER A 83 4.31 6.19 10.22
C SER A 83 3.61 6.03 8.87
N CYS A 84 2.58 5.20 8.83
CA CYS A 84 1.80 4.92 7.62
C CYS A 84 0.31 5.14 7.87
N THR A 85 -0.46 5.28 6.79
CA THR A 85 -1.91 5.33 6.85
C THR A 85 -2.50 3.98 6.42
N PHE A 86 -3.32 3.40 7.28
CA PHE A 86 -4.17 2.26 6.94
C PHE A 86 -5.52 2.76 6.42
N SER A 87 -5.96 2.25 5.28
CA SER A 87 -7.25 2.56 4.68
C SER A 87 -8.07 1.29 4.50
N LEU A 88 -9.28 1.27 5.03
CA LEU A 88 -10.24 0.16 4.87
C LEU A 88 -11.68 0.65 4.95
N TYR A 89 -12.60 -0.17 4.45
CA TYR A 89 -14.03 0.04 4.64
C TYR A 89 -14.42 -0.41 6.05
N ALA A 90 -14.95 0.52 6.84
CA ALA A 90 -15.36 0.31 8.22
C ALA A 90 -16.50 1.28 8.59
N PRO A 91 -17.21 1.04 9.70
CA PRO A 91 -18.14 2.02 10.24
C PRO A 91 -17.44 3.36 10.48
N ILE A 92 -18.14 4.47 10.27
CA ILE A 92 -17.58 5.80 10.47
C ILE A 92 -17.24 5.98 11.95
N HIS A 93 -16.03 6.47 12.23
CA HIS A 93 -15.58 6.82 13.57
C HIS A 93 -15.31 8.33 13.61
N HIS A 94 -15.84 9.01 14.64
CA HIS A 94 -15.57 10.42 14.88
C HIS A 94 -14.20 10.57 15.57
N ALA A 95 -13.24 11.17 14.87
CA ALA A 95 -11.91 11.42 15.40
C ALA A 95 -11.94 12.55 16.47
N PRO A 96 -10.99 12.58 17.43
CA PRO A 96 -9.85 11.67 17.59
C PRO A 96 -10.19 10.43 18.42
N LEU A 97 -9.83 9.24 17.94
CA LEU A 97 -9.95 7.98 18.68
C LEU A 97 -8.68 7.14 18.54
N PRO A 98 -8.23 6.46 19.61
CA PRO A 98 -7.11 5.52 19.50
C PRO A 98 -7.52 4.27 18.73
N VAL A 99 -6.58 3.72 17.98
CA VAL A 99 -6.72 2.43 17.30
C VAL A 99 -5.57 1.50 17.67
N LEU A 100 -5.92 0.27 18.01
CA LEU A 100 -4.98 -0.83 18.20
C LEU A 100 -5.27 -1.90 17.14
N CYS A 101 -4.23 -2.33 16.44
CA CYS A 101 -4.31 -3.33 15.38
C CYS A 101 -3.60 -4.59 15.85
N PHE A 102 -4.33 -5.70 15.94
CA PHE A 102 -3.81 -6.99 16.36
C PHE A 102 -3.76 -7.95 15.18
N LYS A 103 -2.75 -8.83 15.18
CA LYS A 103 -2.71 -10.00 14.31
C LYS A 103 -3.14 -11.22 15.09
N ARG A 104 -3.97 -12.06 14.47
CA ARG A 104 -4.40 -13.34 15.06
C ARG A 104 -3.32 -14.38 14.83
N GLU A 105 -2.79 -14.93 15.91
CA GLU A 105 -1.82 -16.02 15.92
C GLU A 105 -2.39 -17.22 16.70
N ARG A 106 -1.73 -18.39 16.62
CA ARG A 106 -2.20 -19.63 17.28
C ARG A 106 -2.37 -19.47 18.80
N GLY A 107 -1.60 -18.57 19.41
CA GLY A 107 -1.62 -18.29 20.86
C GLY A 107 -2.50 -17.11 21.29
N GLY A 108 -3.22 -16.47 20.37
CA GLY A 108 -4.09 -15.32 20.67
C GLY A 108 -3.86 -14.11 19.77
N LEU A 109 -4.22 -12.93 20.28
CA LEU A 109 -4.05 -11.66 19.57
C LEU A 109 -2.73 -11.00 19.98
N ARG A 110 -1.86 -10.74 19.00
CA ARG A 110 -0.59 -10.04 19.21
C ARG A 110 -0.70 -8.63 18.64
N LEU A 111 -0.31 -7.62 19.42
CA LEU A 111 -0.34 -6.22 18.99
C LEU A 111 0.65 -5.98 17.85
N ALA A 112 0.15 -5.71 16.65
CA ALA A 112 0.96 -5.50 15.45
C ALA A 112 1.25 -4.02 15.17
N ALA A 113 0.25 -3.15 15.38
CA ALA A 113 0.38 -1.71 15.18
C ALA A 113 -0.56 -0.94 16.12
N SER A 114 -0.22 0.32 16.38
CA SER A 114 -1.00 1.25 17.21
C SER A 114 -1.05 2.62 16.54
N GLY A 115 -2.09 3.39 16.83
CA GLY A 115 -2.27 4.67 16.17
C GLY A 115 -3.53 5.42 16.55
N LEU A 116 -3.94 6.33 15.68
CA LEU A 116 -5.11 7.18 15.83
C LEU A 116 -5.99 7.13 14.57
N VAL A 117 -7.30 7.25 14.75
CA VAL A 117 -8.26 7.46 13.67
C VAL A 117 -8.04 8.86 13.08
N LYS A 118 -7.81 8.94 11.77
CA LYS A 118 -7.71 10.21 11.04
C LYS A 118 -9.08 10.73 10.60
N GLY A 119 -10.03 9.83 10.37
CA GLY A 119 -11.41 10.13 9.96
C GLY A 119 -11.81 9.36 8.70
N SER A 120 -13.05 9.55 8.26
CA SER A 120 -13.55 9.00 7.00
C SER A 120 -13.27 9.95 5.84
N ASP A 121 -12.51 9.50 4.86
CA ASP A 121 -12.23 10.24 3.63
C ASP A 121 -12.10 9.24 2.48
N PRO A 122 -13.17 9.06 1.68
CA PRO A 122 -13.19 8.15 0.53
C PRO A 122 -12.44 8.70 -0.70
N ASP A 123 -12.16 9.99 -0.74
CA ASP A 123 -11.54 10.65 -1.88
C ASP A 123 -10.02 10.46 -1.90
N ARG A 124 -9.42 10.12 -0.75
CA ARG A 124 -8.00 9.76 -0.61
C ARG A 124 -7.51 8.85 -1.73
N VAL A 125 -6.50 9.29 -2.47
CA VAL A 125 -5.96 8.56 -3.62
C VAL A 125 -4.72 7.75 -3.22
N VAL A 126 -4.88 6.42 -3.18
CA VAL A 126 -3.76 5.49 -2.98
C VAL A 126 -3.29 4.89 -4.32
N LEU A 127 -2.01 5.05 -4.63
CA LEU A 127 -1.38 4.63 -5.89
C LEU A 127 -0.37 3.51 -5.68
N LYS A 128 -0.58 2.39 -6.36
CA LYS A 128 0.43 1.32 -6.47
C LYS A 128 1.38 1.64 -7.63
N ARG A 129 2.66 1.73 -7.30
CA ARG A 129 3.76 1.85 -8.27
C ARG A 129 4.18 0.47 -8.78
N ILE A 130 4.30 0.33 -10.09
CA ILE A 130 4.90 -0.81 -10.79
C ILE A 130 6.10 -0.27 -11.57
N VAL A 131 7.25 -0.94 -11.47
CA VAL A 131 8.46 -0.54 -12.21
C VAL A 131 8.74 -1.60 -13.25
N LEU A 132 8.70 -1.22 -14.52
CA LEU A 132 9.18 -2.06 -15.62
C LEU A 132 10.65 -1.77 -15.83
N THR A 133 11.45 -2.80 -16.05
CA THR A 133 12.90 -2.70 -16.19
C THR A 133 13.36 -3.22 -17.54
N GLY A 134 14.34 -2.56 -18.13
CA GLY A 134 15.02 -2.99 -19.36
C GLY A 134 16.51 -2.74 -19.27
N TYR A 135 17.24 -3.38 -20.18
CA TYR A 135 18.70 -3.31 -20.22
C TYR A 135 19.16 -2.52 -21.46
N PRO A 136 20.07 -1.55 -21.31
CA PRO A 136 20.68 -0.84 -22.44
C PRO A 136 21.63 -1.80 -23.18
N HIS A 137 21.30 -2.15 -24.41
CA HIS A 137 22.09 -3.06 -25.25
C HIS A 137 23.13 -2.34 -26.10
N LYS A 138 22.79 -1.18 -26.66
CA LYS A 138 23.73 -0.38 -27.46
C LYS A 138 23.56 1.09 -27.12
N VAL A 139 24.64 1.76 -26.75
CA VAL A 139 24.64 3.19 -26.40
C VAL A 139 25.50 3.96 -27.39
N HIS A 140 24.99 5.10 -27.85
CA HIS A 140 25.72 6.03 -28.70
C HIS A 140 25.37 7.47 -28.32
N LYS A 141 26.32 8.20 -27.73
CA LYS A 141 26.10 9.52 -27.14
C LYS A 141 24.91 9.45 -26.17
N THR A 142 23.87 10.26 -26.39
CA THR A 142 22.64 10.29 -25.58
C THR A 142 21.57 9.28 -26.01
N LYS A 143 21.79 8.53 -27.10
CA LYS A 143 20.86 7.54 -27.61
C LYS A 143 21.20 6.17 -27.04
N ALA A 144 20.22 5.44 -26.54
CA ALA A 144 20.40 4.06 -26.10
C ALA A 144 19.29 3.16 -26.65
N TYR A 145 19.67 1.96 -27.06
CA TYR A 145 18.75 0.90 -27.47
C TYR A 145 18.51 -0.01 -26.27
N VAL A 146 17.28 -0.10 -25.81
CA VAL A 146 16.87 -0.85 -24.62
C VAL A 146 16.13 -2.12 -25.02
N ARG A 147 16.49 -3.25 -24.39
CA ARG A 147 15.88 -4.57 -24.59
C ARG A 147 15.24 -5.09 -23.30
N TYR A 148 14.39 -6.09 -23.45
CA TYR A 148 13.73 -6.83 -22.35
C TYR A 148 12.81 -6.01 -21.44
N MET A 149 12.48 -4.77 -21.80
CA MET A 149 11.43 -4.02 -21.11
C MET A 149 10.03 -4.39 -21.61
N PHE A 150 9.90 -4.57 -22.93
CA PHE A 150 8.68 -4.98 -23.62
C PHE A 150 9.03 -6.12 -24.58
N HIS A 151 8.01 -6.89 -24.97
CA HIS A 151 8.15 -8.00 -25.92
C HIS A 151 7.51 -7.68 -27.27
N ASN A 152 6.52 -6.78 -27.31
CA ASN A 152 5.84 -6.38 -28.54
C ASN A 152 6.14 -4.90 -28.90
N PRO A 153 6.27 -4.56 -30.19
CA PRO A 153 6.46 -3.17 -30.62
C PRO A 153 5.22 -2.30 -30.40
N SER A 154 4.03 -2.90 -30.32
CA SER A 154 2.78 -2.22 -29.95
C SER A 154 2.86 -1.62 -28.55
N ASP A 155 3.44 -2.35 -27.59
CA ASP A 155 3.55 -1.92 -26.20
C ASP A 155 4.49 -0.71 -26.10
N VAL A 156 5.60 -0.73 -26.84
CA VAL A 156 6.53 0.40 -26.92
C VAL A 156 5.84 1.66 -27.43
N ARG A 157 4.98 1.55 -28.45
CA ARG A 157 4.21 2.69 -28.98
C ARG A 157 3.19 3.19 -27.96
N TRP A 158 2.48 2.27 -27.30
CA TRP A 158 1.52 2.61 -26.25
C TRP A 158 2.17 3.39 -25.10
N PHE A 159 3.34 2.94 -24.65
CA PHE A 159 4.07 3.55 -23.54
C PHE A 159 5.02 4.67 -23.97
N GLN A 160 5.05 5.06 -25.25
CA GLN A 160 5.94 6.10 -25.79
C GLN A 160 5.86 7.45 -25.05
N PRO A 161 4.69 7.93 -24.60
CA PRO A 161 4.58 9.20 -23.87
C PRO A 161 5.26 9.19 -22.49
N LEU A 162 5.59 8.02 -21.95
CA LEU A 162 6.16 7.89 -20.62
C LEU A 162 7.63 8.30 -20.58
N GLU A 163 8.01 8.87 -19.44
CA GLU A 163 9.38 9.14 -19.11
C GLU A 163 10.10 7.86 -18.64
N VAL A 164 11.29 7.63 -19.19
CA VAL A 164 12.22 6.60 -18.72
C VAL A 164 13.25 7.22 -17.78
N TRP A 165 13.60 6.51 -16.73
CA TRP A 165 14.66 6.89 -15.80
C TRP A 165 15.59 5.72 -15.58
N THR A 166 16.80 5.98 -15.10
CA THR A 166 17.81 4.95 -14.86
C THR A 166 18.20 4.90 -13.40
N LYS A 167 18.76 3.77 -12.94
CA LYS A 167 19.20 3.64 -11.54
C LYS A 167 20.32 4.63 -11.18
N TYR A 168 21.12 5.04 -12.16
CA TYR A 168 22.17 6.04 -12.00
C TYR A 168 21.70 7.48 -12.26
N GLY A 169 20.38 7.74 -12.19
CA GLY A 169 19.82 9.09 -12.16
C GLY A 169 19.60 9.78 -13.51
N ARG A 170 19.87 9.10 -14.63
CA ARG A 170 19.56 9.61 -15.98
C ARG A 170 18.07 9.60 -16.26
N ARG A 171 17.60 10.59 -17.02
CA ARG A 171 16.20 10.75 -17.44
C ARG A 171 16.12 10.82 -18.95
N GLY A 172 15.05 10.28 -19.53
CA GLY A 172 14.92 10.18 -20.98
C GLY A 172 13.51 9.93 -21.45
N LYS A 173 13.37 9.80 -22.78
CA LYS A 173 12.08 9.53 -23.44
C LYS A 173 12.24 8.42 -24.46
N ILE A 174 11.18 7.65 -24.66
CA ILE A 174 11.08 6.64 -25.71
C ILE A 174 10.89 7.37 -27.04
N ARG A 175 11.69 7.03 -28.06
CA ARG A 175 11.57 7.59 -29.41
C ARG A 175 10.75 6.70 -30.31
N GLU A 176 11.21 5.47 -30.52
CA GLU A 176 10.61 4.55 -31.50
C GLU A 176 10.87 3.10 -31.11
N PRO A 177 9.96 2.17 -31.46
CA PRO A 177 10.25 0.74 -31.42
C PRO A 177 11.29 0.38 -32.48
N VAL A 178 12.09 -0.64 -32.20
CA VAL A 178 13.13 -1.16 -33.08
C VAL A 178 12.93 -2.65 -33.26
N GLY A 179 12.71 -3.09 -34.50
CA GLY A 179 12.48 -4.49 -34.84
C GLY A 179 11.14 -5.03 -34.35
N THR A 180 11.06 -6.35 -34.19
CA THR A 180 9.83 -7.09 -33.87
C THR A 180 9.70 -7.50 -32.40
N HIS A 181 10.78 -7.44 -31.61
CA HIS A 181 10.85 -8.03 -30.25
C HIS A 181 10.71 -7.00 -29.12
N GLY A 182 9.92 -5.93 -29.32
CA GLY A 182 9.68 -4.90 -28.29
C GLY A 182 10.93 -4.14 -27.84
N SER A 183 12.03 -4.20 -28.60
CA SER A 183 13.19 -3.36 -28.36
C SER A 183 12.84 -1.92 -28.69
N MET A 184 13.44 -0.96 -27.98
CA MET A 184 13.11 0.45 -28.15
C MET A 184 14.35 1.32 -28.16
N LYS A 185 14.28 2.43 -28.89
CA LYS A 185 15.29 3.47 -28.88
C LYS A 185 14.84 4.57 -27.92
N CYS A 186 15.70 4.89 -26.97
CA CYS A 186 15.49 5.93 -25.99
C CYS A 186 16.51 7.04 -26.18
N VAL A 187 16.12 8.27 -25.86
CA VAL A 187 17.02 9.42 -25.80
C VAL A 187 17.05 9.90 -24.36
N PHE A 188 18.25 9.98 -23.80
CA PHE A 188 18.51 10.43 -22.44
C PHE A 188 19.13 11.83 -22.43
N ASP A 189 19.13 12.45 -21.26
CA ASP A 189 19.82 13.70 -20.95
C ASP A 189 21.35 13.58 -21.11
N ALA A 190 21.93 12.44 -20.73
CA ALA A 190 23.36 12.15 -20.83
C ALA A 190 23.65 10.72 -21.31
N VAL A 191 24.93 10.39 -21.45
CA VAL A 191 25.36 9.04 -21.84
C VAL A 191 25.01 8.04 -20.73
N VAL A 192 24.25 7.00 -21.11
CA VAL A 192 23.87 5.89 -20.21
C VAL A 192 24.99 4.85 -20.19
N GLN A 193 25.31 4.31 -19.02
CA GLN A 193 26.30 3.24 -18.91
C GLN A 193 25.69 1.90 -19.31
N GLN A 194 26.48 1.02 -19.91
CA GLN A 194 26.01 -0.32 -20.31
C GLN A 194 25.56 -1.17 -19.09
N ARG A 195 26.15 -0.95 -17.91
CA ARG A 195 25.75 -1.61 -16.65
C ARG A 195 24.46 -1.05 -16.02
N ASP A 196 23.90 0.00 -16.60
CA ASP A 196 22.72 0.66 -16.05
C ASP A 196 21.45 -0.18 -16.27
N THR A 197 20.40 0.09 -15.50
CA THR A 197 19.06 -0.45 -15.70
C THR A 197 18.12 0.69 -16.03
N VAL A 198 17.48 0.62 -17.19
CA VAL A 198 16.46 1.58 -17.59
C VAL A 198 15.13 1.13 -16.97
N CYS A 199 14.38 2.08 -16.43
CA CYS A 199 13.16 1.85 -15.68
C CYS A 199 12.03 2.76 -16.17
N ILE A 200 10.80 2.26 -16.12
CA ILE A 200 9.57 3.04 -16.29
C ILE A 200 8.74 2.89 -15.03
N SER A 201 8.21 3.99 -14.49
CA SER A 201 7.29 3.96 -13.35
C SER A 201 5.84 4.07 -13.83
N LEU A 202 5.06 3.02 -13.63
CA LEU A 202 3.62 3.00 -13.86
C LEU A 202 2.88 3.12 -12.52
N TYR A 203 1.73 3.79 -12.53
CA TYR A 203 0.90 3.99 -11.34
C TYR A 203 -0.53 3.55 -11.61
N LYS A 204 -1.13 2.83 -10.67
CA LYS A 204 -2.54 2.45 -10.69
C LYS A 204 -3.18 2.77 -9.35
N ARG A 205 -4.38 3.38 -9.35
CA ARG A 205 -5.18 3.58 -8.13
C ARG A 205 -5.62 2.22 -7.58
N VAL A 206 -5.49 2.04 -6.27
CA VAL A 206 -5.90 0.80 -5.58
C VAL A 206 -6.89 1.15 -4.49
N PHE A 207 -7.95 0.36 -4.43
CA PHE A 207 -9.00 0.46 -3.41
C PHE A 207 -8.90 -0.72 -2.43
N PRO A 208 -9.25 -0.50 -1.15
CA PRO A 208 -9.38 -1.59 -0.18
C PRO A 208 -10.37 -2.64 -0.67
N LYS A 209 -10.24 -3.88 -0.17
CA LYS A 209 -11.26 -4.89 -0.41
C LYS A 209 -12.40 -4.68 0.58
N TRP A 210 -13.63 -4.83 0.10
CA TRP A 210 -14.78 -4.97 0.99
C TRP A 210 -14.57 -6.19 1.90
N GLN A 211 -14.95 -6.05 3.17
CA GLN A 211 -14.87 -7.13 4.15
C GLN A 211 -16.30 -7.69 4.32
N ASP A 212 -16.46 -9.00 4.23
CA ASP A 212 -17.75 -9.63 4.49
C ASP A 212 -18.10 -9.51 5.98
N HIS A 213 -19.42 -9.40 6.26
CA HIS A 213 -19.97 -9.08 7.58
C HIS A 213 -19.63 -10.10 8.69
N GLU A 214 -19.12 -11.28 8.34
CA GLU A 214 -18.71 -12.30 9.31
C GLU A 214 -17.45 -11.91 10.10
N ASN A 215 -16.71 -10.89 9.65
CA ASN A 215 -15.48 -10.43 10.29
C ASN A 215 -15.68 -9.44 11.43
N PHE A 216 -16.91 -9.00 11.70
CA PHE A 216 -17.21 -8.31 12.96
C PHE A 216 -17.19 -9.38 14.05
N ILE A 217 -16.09 -9.42 14.80
CA ILE A 217 -15.90 -10.38 15.88
C ILE A 217 -17.08 -10.22 16.84
N ARG A 218 -17.91 -11.26 16.94
CA ARG A 218 -18.95 -11.40 17.97
C ARG A 218 -18.32 -11.62 19.33
#